data_AF-A0A956L9Z1-F1
#
_entry.id   AF-A0A956L9Z1-F1
#
_cell.length_a   1.000
_cell.length_b   1.000
_cell.length_c   1.000
_cell.angle_alpha   90.00
_cell.angle_beta   90.00
_cell.angle_gamma   90.00
#
_symmetry.space_group_name_H-M   'P 1'
#
loop_
_entity.id
_entity.type
_entity.pdbx_description
1 polymer ?
#
loop_
_entity_poly.entity_id
_entity_poly.type
_entity_poly.pdbx_seq_one_letter_code
_entity_poly.pdbx_strand_id
1 'polypeptide(L)'
;TLGYTGEILGPYFLQNFKESIPEGGVKDGGFQVVVGGDAYGSGSSREVAVVAHQGAGIELVVARSLQRIFQENMVYSGLPFTTDFGVLRRLQSGEDVDLGALARELPPFFRAVAEAGGLMRYGSALLAGEVAPTYATEVEARPMTCIEKICAGKAWTGADTPAGLAAVAPGDQVLCEAGFRGMHEYTGAMVMSLYRDEWGDAAVDRPELVAAFEDHFVLLDADTVPSRVKLQRLEPARQLRDEMVEACERAGIRLHGPDRPLPAGVCHRLVVEQYARPGDVIVLTDSHTPTAGVLNAFAFGVGSRAMAFALRTGLARVTVGGSNIGPELLPINVLGLIATGVGFAYDEARVGAEMGPALQAHLQATPALDRYRSHFRFRPSDEPALQALVAGTQLAQLAVLPGSS
;
A
#
# COMPACT_ATOMS: atom_id res chain seq x y z
N THR A 1 -21.20 -5.23 7.65
CA THR A 1 -19.83 -4.92 8.08
C THR A 1 -19.85 -4.71 9.57
N LEU A 2 -18.85 -5.21 10.30
CA LEU A 2 -18.64 -4.96 11.74
C LEU A 2 -18.39 -3.48 12.10
N GLY A 3 -18.99 -2.55 11.35
CA GLY A 3 -19.11 -1.19 11.82
C GLY A 3 -17.79 -0.46 11.83
N TYR A 4 -17.06 -0.48 10.72
CA TYR A 4 -15.96 0.45 10.50
C TYR A 4 -16.49 1.85 10.16
N THR A 5 -17.45 2.33 10.96
CA THR A 5 -18.05 3.64 10.85
C THR A 5 -17.46 4.54 11.92
N GLY A 6 -17.51 5.86 11.68
CA GLY A 6 -17.09 6.82 12.70
C GLY A 6 -17.90 6.68 13.99
N GLU A 7 -19.17 6.28 13.91
CA GLU A 7 -20.02 6.08 15.08
C GLU A 7 -19.45 5.02 16.04
N ILE A 8 -18.99 3.90 15.49
CA ILE A 8 -18.50 2.77 16.27
C ILE A 8 -17.04 2.96 16.68
N LEU A 9 -16.21 3.52 15.80
CA LEU A 9 -14.77 3.66 16.06
C LEU A 9 -14.41 4.92 16.85
N GLY A 10 -15.20 5.98 16.71
CA GLY A 10 -14.97 7.28 17.33
C GLY A 10 -14.78 7.24 18.84
N PRO A 11 -15.64 6.54 19.61
CA PRO A 11 -15.48 6.42 21.06
C PRO A 11 -14.15 5.79 21.50
N TYR A 12 -13.52 4.98 20.64
CA TYR A 12 -12.27 4.29 20.94
C TYR A 12 -11.02 5.06 20.49
N PHE A 13 -11.19 6.24 19.91
CA PHE A 13 -10.07 7.04 19.43
C PHE A 13 -9.13 7.41 20.58
N LEU A 14 -7.84 7.06 20.42
CA LEU A 14 -6.78 7.20 21.43
C LEU A 14 -7.00 6.46 22.77
N GLN A 15 -7.96 5.53 22.84
CA GLN A 15 -8.24 4.76 24.06
C GLN A 15 -7.04 3.94 24.55
N ASN A 16 -6.05 3.62 23.70
CA ASN A 16 -4.83 2.93 24.15
C ASN A 16 -3.99 3.75 25.14
N PHE A 17 -4.19 5.07 25.21
CA PHE A 17 -3.65 5.93 26.26
C PHE A 17 -4.55 5.91 27.50
N LYS A 18 -4.96 4.71 27.98
CA LYS A 18 -5.99 4.51 29.03
C LYS A 18 -5.75 5.30 30.31
N GLU A 19 -4.49 5.57 30.63
CA GLU A 19 -4.09 6.35 31.80
C GLU A 19 -4.42 7.84 31.67
N SER A 20 -4.74 8.30 30.45
CA SER A 20 -4.95 9.71 30.10
C SER A 20 -6.26 9.98 29.35
N ILE A 21 -6.77 9.00 28.59
CA ILE A 21 -7.93 9.16 27.72
C ILE A 21 -8.89 7.98 27.94
N PRO A 22 -10.03 8.19 28.64
CA PRO A 22 -11.06 7.17 28.76
C PRO A 22 -11.78 6.96 27.41
N GLU A 23 -12.54 5.87 27.29
CA GLU A 23 -13.47 5.69 26.17
C GLU A 23 -14.42 6.87 26.07
N GLY A 24 -14.67 7.35 24.85
CA GLY A 24 -15.47 8.54 24.58
C GLY A 24 -14.75 9.86 24.89
N GLY A 25 -13.64 9.86 25.62
CA GLY A 25 -13.04 11.08 26.18
C GLY A 25 -12.68 12.16 25.15
N VAL A 26 -12.24 11.77 23.94
CA VAL A 26 -11.99 12.73 22.86
C VAL A 26 -13.30 13.25 22.25
N LYS A 27 -14.24 12.35 21.96
CA LYS A 27 -15.52 12.69 21.33
C LYS A 27 -16.38 13.57 22.23
N ASP A 28 -16.56 13.16 23.48
CA ASP A 28 -17.39 13.85 24.47
C ASP A 28 -16.73 15.15 24.94
N GLY A 29 -15.41 15.24 24.82
CA GLY A 29 -14.65 16.47 25.05
C GLY A 29 -14.81 17.52 23.95
N GLY A 30 -15.41 17.19 22.80
CA GLY A 30 -15.61 18.11 21.69
C GLY A 30 -14.32 18.60 21.04
N PHE A 31 -13.25 17.80 21.09
CA PHE A 31 -11.99 18.18 20.46
C PHE A 31 -12.12 18.11 18.93
N GLN A 32 -11.80 19.19 18.24
CA GLN A 32 -11.87 19.27 16.77
C GLN A 32 -10.49 19.14 16.09
N VAL A 33 -9.40 19.32 16.84
CA VAL A 33 -8.03 19.34 16.29
C VAL A 33 -7.13 18.38 17.04
N VAL A 34 -6.41 17.54 16.30
CA VAL A 34 -5.35 16.68 16.84
C VAL A 34 -3.99 17.19 16.42
N VAL A 35 -3.08 17.27 17.39
CA VAL A 35 -1.69 17.71 17.17
C VAL A 35 -0.74 16.52 17.33
N GLY A 36 0.00 16.20 16.27
CA GLY A 36 0.97 15.11 16.19
C GLY A 36 2.41 15.59 16.12
N GLY A 37 3.34 14.72 16.52
CA GLY A 37 4.78 14.95 16.35
C GLY A 37 5.28 14.56 14.95
N ASP A 38 6.49 14.02 14.91
CA ASP A 38 7.08 13.45 13.71
C ASP A 38 6.48 12.07 13.39
N ALA A 39 6.44 11.71 12.11
CA ALA A 39 5.99 10.40 11.64
C ALA A 39 4.58 10.00 12.13
N TYR A 40 3.66 10.97 12.21
CA TYR A 40 2.29 10.74 12.67
C TYR A 40 1.54 9.78 11.74
N GLY A 41 0.79 8.84 12.33
CA GLY A 41 0.08 7.79 11.58
C GLY A 41 0.94 6.58 11.21
N SER A 42 2.00 6.29 11.96
CA SER A 42 2.83 5.09 11.75
C SER A 42 2.11 3.79 12.12
N GLY A 43 2.48 2.72 11.42
CA GLY A 43 1.94 1.38 11.64
C GLY A 43 1.17 0.85 10.44
N SER A 44 0.06 0.17 10.71
CA SER A 44 -0.72 -0.59 9.72
C SER A 44 -1.37 0.31 8.67
N SER A 45 -1.54 -0.21 7.46
CA SER A 45 -2.24 0.43 6.33
C SER A 45 -3.74 0.69 6.57
N ARG A 46 -4.29 0.22 7.69
CA ARG A 46 -5.71 0.24 8.03
C ARG A 46 -6.27 1.66 8.08
N GLU A 47 -7.21 1.92 7.20
CA GLU A 47 -7.96 3.18 7.13
C GLU A 47 -8.85 3.43 8.35
N VAL A 48 -9.14 2.39 9.13
CA VAL A 48 -9.83 2.41 10.43
C VAL A 48 -9.30 3.52 11.35
N ALA A 49 -8.00 3.80 11.31
CA ALA A 49 -7.41 4.87 12.09
C ALA A 49 -8.02 6.24 11.72
N VAL A 50 -8.12 6.58 10.43
CA VAL A 50 -8.70 7.85 9.97
C VAL A 50 -10.20 7.91 10.26
N VAL A 51 -10.91 6.79 10.08
CA VAL A 51 -12.34 6.72 10.43
C VAL A 51 -12.58 6.97 11.92
N ALA A 52 -11.70 6.48 12.80
CA ALA A 52 -11.78 6.77 14.23
C ALA A 52 -11.56 8.26 14.55
N HIS A 53 -10.67 8.97 13.82
CA HIS A 53 -10.50 10.42 13.98
C HIS A 53 -11.80 11.15 13.65
N GLN A 54 -12.35 10.90 12.45
CA GLN A 54 -13.60 11.51 12.00
C GLN A 54 -14.76 11.18 12.96
N GLY A 55 -14.84 9.93 13.40
CA GLY A 55 -15.85 9.46 14.36
C GLY A 55 -15.76 10.10 15.75
N ALA A 56 -14.56 10.52 16.15
CA ALA A 56 -14.33 11.24 17.39
C ALA A 56 -14.61 12.75 17.26
N GLY A 57 -15.01 13.24 16.07
CA GLY A 57 -15.26 14.65 15.82
C GLY A 57 -14.01 15.45 15.44
N ILE A 58 -12.90 14.79 15.10
CA ILE A 58 -11.70 15.50 14.62
C ILE A 58 -11.93 16.02 13.20
N GLU A 59 -11.73 17.31 13.02
CA GLU A 59 -11.88 18.05 11.76
C GLU A 59 -10.53 18.41 11.13
N LEU A 60 -9.44 18.45 11.90
CA LEU A 60 -8.12 18.80 11.41
C LEU A 60 -6.99 18.03 12.13
N VAL A 61 -6.05 17.50 11.36
CA VAL A 61 -4.78 16.95 11.88
C VAL A 61 -3.63 17.91 11.59
N VAL A 62 -2.92 18.33 12.64
CA VAL A 62 -1.70 19.14 12.52
C VAL A 62 -0.51 18.31 12.99
N ALA A 63 0.44 17.98 12.12
CA ALA A 63 1.57 17.12 12.50
C ALA A 63 2.88 17.57 11.85
N ARG A 64 4.03 17.35 12.51
CA ARG A 64 5.34 17.78 11.95
C ARG A 64 5.68 17.03 10.67
N SER A 65 5.34 15.75 10.65
CA SER A 65 5.41 14.91 9.45
C SER A 65 4.40 13.78 9.54
N LEU A 66 3.96 13.28 8.39
CA LEU A 66 2.93 12.26 8.25
C LEU A 66 3.49 11.02 7.56
N GLN A 67 3.00 9.85 7.95
CA GLN A 67 3.31 8.60 7.26
C GLN A 67 2.47 8.46 5.99
N ARG A 68 3.09 8.01 4.90
CA ARG A 68 2.52 8.03 3.53
C ARG A 68 1.10 7.48 3.45
N ILE A 69 0.87 6.24 3.92
CA ILE A 69 -0.44 5.58 3.79
C ILE A 69 -1.50 6.30 4.64
N PHE A 70 -1.12 6.79 5.82
CA PHE A 70 -2.05 7.53 6.66
C PHE A 70 -2.43 8.87 6.04
N GLN A 71 -1.45 9.60 5.49
CA GLN A 71 -1.70 10.84 4.72
C GLN A 71 -2.63 10.60 3.53
N GLU A 72 -2.37 9.55 2.75
CA GLU A 72 -3.22 9.14 1.64
C GLU A 72 -4.65 8.84 2.10
N ASN A 73 -4.81 8.04 3.16
CA ASN A 73 -6.13 7.73 3.73
C ASN A 73 -6.89 8.97 4.21
N MET A 74 -6.19 9.98 4.77
CA MET A 74 -6.80 11.25 5.15
C MET A 74 -7.35 12.00 3.93
N VAL A 75 -6.56 12.15 2.85
CA VAL A 75 -7.05 12.77 1.61
C VAL A 75 -8.23 11.99 1.03
N TYR A 76 -8.11 10.66 0.97
CA TYR A 76 -9.10 9.81 0.30
C TYR A 76 -10.45 9.77 1.01
N SER A 77 -10.45 9.94 2.33
CA SER A 77 -11.65 9.99 3.18
C SER A 77 -12.13 11.42 3.46
N GLY A 78 -11.39 12.44 3.03
CA GLY A 78 -11.74 13.85 3.23
C GLY A 78 -11.45 14.39 4.63
N LEU A 79 -10.46 13.85 5.36
CA LEU A 79 -9.94 14.44 6.60
C LEU A 79 -8.80 15.43 6.28
N PRO A 80 -8.97 16.75 6.52
CA PRO A 80 -7.92 17.73 6.31
C PRO A 80 -6.71 17.54 7.23
N PHE A 81 -5.54 17.89 6.71
CA PHE A 81 -4.31 17.94 7.49
C PHE A 81 -3.42 19.11 7.08
N THR A 82 -2.49 19.49 7.94
CA THR A 82 -1.41 20.42 7.61
C THR A 82 -0.14 20.11 8.39
N THR A 83 1.01 20.47 7.82
CA THR A 83 2.30 20.47 8.53
C THR A 83 2.68 21.87 9.02
N ASP A 84 1.87 22.89 8.74
CA ASP A 84 2.08 24.25 9.25
C ASP A 84 1.50 24.41 10.67
N PHE A 85 2.40 24.45 11.66
CA PHE A 85 2.04 24.71 13.06
C PHE A 85 1.60 26.16 13.31
N GLY A 86 1.81 27.06 12.34
CA GLY A 86 1.26 28.43 12.37
C GLY A 86 -0.26 28.44 12.50
N VAL A 87 -0.94 27.43 11.96
CA VAL A 87 -2.38 27.22 12.08
C VAL A 87 -2.83 27.12 13.55
N LEU A 88 -2.01 26.51 14.42
CA LEU A 88 -2.34 26.40 15.85
C LEU A 88 -2.40 27.76 16.54
N ARG A 89 -1.50 28.69 16.19
CA ARG A 89 -1.52 30.05 16.74
C ARG A 89 -2.75 30.82 16.30
N ARG A 90 -3.15 30.66 15.03
CA ARG A 90 -4.36 31.26 14.46
C ARG A 90 -5.60 30.78 15.20
N LEU A 91 -5.77 29.47 15.34
CA LEU A 91 -6.85 28.86 16.13
C LEU A 91 -6.86 29.35 17.57
N GLN A 92 -5.71 29.39 18.25
CA GLN A 92 -5.59 29.90 19.62
C GLN A 92 -5.95 31.39 19.76
N SER A 93 -5.82 32.17 18.68
CA SER A 93 -6.27 33.57 18.65
C SER A 93 -7.76 33.75 18.35
N GLY A 94 -8.51 32.66 18.17
CA GLY A 94 -9.93 32.67 17.85
C GLY A 94 -10.23 32.82 16.36
N GLU A 95 -9.25 32.57 15.48
CA GLU A 95 -9.44 32.58 14.03
C GLU A 95 -9.96 31.23 13.54
N ASP A 96 -10.98 31.25 12.67
CA ASP A 96 -11.43 30.07 11.94
C ASP A 96 -10.46 29.73 10.80
N VAL A 97 -10.21 28.44 10.58
CA VAL A 97 -9.30 27.95 9.53
C VAL A 97 -10.10 27.50 8.32
N ASP A 98 -9.82 28.10 7.16
CA ASP A 98 -10.38 27.65 5.88
C ASP A 98 -9.77 26.29 5.48
N LEU A 99 -10.48 25.20 5.77
CA LEU A 99 -10.08 23.85 5.41
C LEU A 99 -10.01 23.64 3.88
N GLY A 100 -10.77 24.40 3.09
CA GLY A 100 -10.71 24.39 1.63
C GLY A 100 -9.44 25.07 1.08
N ALA A 101 -8.88 26.05 1.79
CA ALA A 101 -7.56 26.59 1.46
C ALA A 101 -6.47 25.52 1.62
N LEU A 102 -6.51 24.72 2.69
CA LEU A 102 -5.56 23.62 2.90
C LEU A 102 -5.61 22.60 1.76
N ALA A 103 -6.80 22.25 1.28
CA ALA A 103 -6.97 21.33 0.15
C ALA A 103 -6.35 21.87 -1.16
N ARG A 104 -6.41 23.19 -1.40
CA ARG A 104 -5.86 23.83 -2.60
C ARG A 104 -4.34 23.86 -2.64
N GLU A 105 -3.70 23.79 -1.48
CA GLU A 105 -2.24 23.71 -1.32
C GLU A 105 -1.69 22.28 -1.52
N LEU A 106 -2.57 21.28 -1.58
CA LEU A 106 -2.16 19.90 -1.82
C LEU A 106 -1.57 19.72 -3.22
N PRO A 107 -0.66 18.75 -3.40
CA PRO A 107 -0.19 18.34 -4.73
C PRO A 107 -1.34 18.02 -5.71
N PRO A 108 -1.13 18.15 -7.04
CA PRO A 108 -2.21 18.15 -8.04
C PRO A 108 -3.21 17.00 -7.92
N PHE A 109 -2.74 15.76 -7.72
CA PHE A 109 -3.62 14.61 -7.58
C PHE A 109 -4.46 14.69 -6.30
N PHE A 110 -3.82 14.98 -5.16
CA PHE A 110 -4.51 15.10 -3.88
C PHE A 110 -5.51 16.26 -3.86
N ARG A 111 -5.16 17.39 -4.49
CA ARG A 111 -6.09 18.50 -4.68
C ARG A 111 -7.32 18.09 -5.49
N ALA A 112 -7.13 17.43 -6.64
CA ALA A 112 -8.23 16.96 -7.47
C ALA A 112 -9.14 15.96 -6.72
N VAL A 113 -8.55 15.07 -5.92
CA VAL A 113 -9.31 14.15 -5.06
C VAL A 113 -10.09 14.90 -3.98
N ALA A 114 -9.49 15.89 -3.33
CA ALA A 114 -10.16 16.70 -2.32
C ALA A 114 -11.32 17.53 -2.92
N GLU A 115 -11.12 18.13 -4.09
CA GLU A 115 -12.14 18.89 -4.83
C GLU A 115 -13.31 18.01 -5.29
N ALA A 116 -13.05 16.74 -5.63
CA ALA A 116 -14.07 15.75 -5.94
C ALA A 116 -14.85 15.26 -4.69
N GLY A 117 -14.41 15.62 -3.48
CA GLY A 117 -15.01 15.17 -2.23
C GLY A 117 -14.57 13.76 -1.81
N GLY A 118 -13.37 13.33 -2.21
CA GLY A 118 -12.76 12.06 -1.82
C GLY A 118 -12.47 11.13 -3.01
N LEU A 119 -11.69 10.07 -2.75
CA LEU A 119 -11.14 9.23 -3.82
C LEU A 119 -12.20 8.45 -4.59
N MET A 120 -13.27 8.04 -3.91
CA MET A 120 -14.35 7.25 -4.51
C MET A 120 -15.09 8.06 -5.58
N ARG A 121 -15.48 9.29 -5.24
CA ARG A 121 -16.12 10.24 -6.17
C ARG A 121 -15.19 10.67 -7.29
N TYR A 122 -13.90 10.88 -6.99
CA TYR A 122 -12.88 11.10 -8.01
C TYR A 122 -12.83 9.92 -9.01
N GLY A 123 -12.91 8.68 -8.52
CA GLY A 123 -13.01 7.48 -9.35
C GLY A 123 -14.26 7.44 -10.22
N SER A 124 -15.42 7.82 -9.67
CA SER A 124 -16.67 7.96 -10.44
C SER A 124 -16.54 8.97 -11.58
N ALA A 125 -15.97 10.15 -11.30
CA ALA A 125 -15.71 11.18 -12.31
C ALA A 125 -14.68 10.74 -13.36
N LEU A 126 -13.62 10.03 -12.96
CA LEU A 126 -12.63 9.44 -13.86
C LEU A 126 -13.28 8.45 -14.83
N LEU A 127 -14.13 7.54 -14.33
CA LEU A 127 -14.83 6.55 -15.15
C LEU A 127 -15.88 7.17 -16.07
N ALA A 128 -16.43 8.33 -15.71
CA ALA A 128 -17.33 9.11 -16.55
C ALA A 128 -16.57 9.94 -17.63
N GLY A 129 -15.24 9.93 -17.62
CA GLY A 129 -14.42 10.73 -18.54
C GLY A 129 -14.38 12.22 -18.20
N GLU A 130 -14.80 12.61 -16.99
CA GLU A 130 -14.86 13.99 -16.53
C GLU A 130 -13.49 14.49 -16.02
N VAL A 131 -12.55 13.58 -15.80
CA VAL A 131 -11.22 13.86 -15.25
C VAL A 131 -10.14 13.40 -16.22
N ALA A 132 -9.18 14.28 -16.48
CA ALA A 132 -7.96 13.99 -17.22
C ALA A 132 -6.79 13.71 -16.26
N PRO A 133 -5.64 13.17 -16.73
CA PRO A 133 -4.44 13.04 -15.91
C PRO A 133 -4.06 14.36 -15.22
N THR A 134 -3.74 14.28 -13.93
CA THR A 134 -3.33 15.46 -13.12
C THR A 134 -1.84 15.79 -13.27
N TYR A 135 -1.20 15.23 -14.30
CA TYR A 135 0.23 15.29 -14.59
C TYR A 135 0.43 15.41 -16.10
N ALA A 136 1.61 15.88 -16.51
CA ALA A 136 1.91 16.06 -17.94
C ALA A 136 2.02 14.69 -18.62
N THR A 137 1.31 14.53 -19.75
CA THR A 137 1.35 13.32 -20.57
C THR A 137 2.34 13.41 -21.72
N GLU A 138 2.66 14.63 -22.16
CA GLU A 138 3.71 14.93 -23.14
C GLU A 138 4.99 15.33 -22.40
N VAL A 139 5.91 14.37 -22.27
CA VAL A 139 7.16 14.53 -21.52
C VAL A 139 8.34 14.04 -22.37
N GLU A 140 9.48 14.72 -22.29
CA GLU A 140 10.70 14.28 -22.99
C GLU A 140 11.32 13.06 -22.33
N ALA A 141 11.87 12.16 -23.14
CA ALA A 141 12.55 10.97 -22.64
C ALA A 141 13.82 11.35 -21.86
N ARG A 142 14.06 10.63 -20.75
CA ARG A 142 15.28 10.77 -19.94
C ARG A 142 15.73 9.42 -19.38
N PRO A 143 16.98 9.30 -18.90
CA PRO A 143 17.41 8.14 -18.14
C PRO A 143 16.56 7.93 -16.88
N MET A 144 16.12 6.71 -16.63
CA MET A 144 15.24 6.35 -15.52
C MET A 144 15.78 5.11 -14.78
N THR A 145 15.59 5.08 -13.47
CA THR A 145 15.74 3.90 -12.60
C THR A 145 14.73 2.81 -12.97
N CYS A 146 14.88 1.60 -12.40
CA CYS A 146 13.93 0.53 -12.63
C CYS A 146 12.51 0.91 -12.18
N ILE A 147 12.35 1.52 -11.00
CA ILE A 147 11.05 1.92 -10.47
C ILE A 147 10.41 3.02 -11.33
N GLU A 148 11.19 4.02 -11.76
CA GLU A 148 10.71 5.05 -12.68
C GLU A 148 10.26 4.45 -14.02
N LYS A 149 11.00 3.49 -14.57
CA LYS A 149 10.60 2.78 -15.80
C LYS A 149 9.29 2.01 -15.62
N ILE A 150 9.10 1.33 -14.49
CA ILE A 150 7.86 0.63 -14.17
C ILE A 150 6.70 1.62 -14.08
N CYS A 151 6.88 2.72 -13.34
CA CYS A 151 5.85 3.74 -13.19
C CYS A 151 5.52 4.39 -14.54
N ALA A 152 6.53 4.80 -15.31
CA ALA A 152 6.36 5.39 -16.63
C ALA A 152 5.63 4.43 -17.58
N GLY A 153 6.04 3.16 -17.64
CA GLY A 153 5.43 2.16 -18.52
C GLY A 153 4.00 1.76 -18.13
N LYS A 154 3.60 2.00 -16.89
CA LYS A 154 2.24 1.72 -16.38
C LYS A 154 1.39 2.96 -16.21
N ALA A 155 1.92 4.16 -16.44
CA ALA A 155 1.22 5.40 -16.20
C ALA A 155 0.02 5.57 -17.14
N TRP A 156 -1.14 5.82 -16.56
CA TRP A 156 -2.38 6.12 -17.26
C TRP A 156 -2.27 7.47 -17.98
N THR A 157 -2.72 7.55 -19.23
CA THR A 157 -2.59 8.75 -20.08
C THR A 157 -3.92 9.34 -20.52
N GLY A 158 -5.04 8.73 -20.11
CA GLY A 158 -6.38 9.10 -20.53
C GLY A 158 -7.28 7.88 -20.78
N ALA A 159 -8.58 8.12 -20.96
CA ALA A 159 -9.48 7.08 -21.45
C ALA A 159 -9.11 6.71 -22.90
N ASP A 160 -9.16 5.41 -23.21
CA ASP A 160 -8.90 4.86 -24.55
C ASP A 160 -7.50 5.12 -25.14
N THR A 161 -6.55 5.60 -24.33
CA THR A 161 -5.14 5.73 -24.71
C THR A 161 -4.31 4.62 -24.06
N PRO A 162 -3.32 4.05 -24.77
CA PRO A 162 -2.39 3.11 -24.15
C PRO A 162 -1.66 3.75 -22.98
N ALA A 163 -1.56 3.03 -21.87
CA ALA A 163 -0.71 3.44 -20.77
C ALA A 163 0.75 3.55 -21.22
N GLY A 164 1.48 4.49 -20.63
CA GLY A 164 2.88 4.75 -20.95
C GLY A 164 3.19 6.23 -21.06
N LEU A 165 4.10 6.71 -20.21
CA LEU A 165 4.79 7.98 -20.37
C LEU A 165 6.21 7.73 -20.86
N ALA A 166 6.76 8.67 -21.64
CA ALA A 166 8.16 8.59 -22.08
C ALA A 166 9.14 8.73 -20.90
N ALA A 167 8.73 9.43 -19.84
CA ALA A 167 9.49 9.57 -18.62
C ALA A 167 8.60 9.90 -17.42
N VAL A 168 9.10 9.60 -16.22
CA VAL A 168 8.63 10.19 -14.95
C VAL A 168 9.85 10.66 -14.16
N ALA A 169 9.62 11.52 -13.16
CA ALA A 169 10.63 12.05 -12.27
C ALA A 169 10.25 11.84 -10.79
N PRO A 170 11.23 11.82 -9.86
CA PRO A 170 10.93 11.75 -8.44
C PRO A 170 10.06 12.95 -8.01
N GLY A 171 9.01 12.67 -7.25
CA GLY A 171 7.99 13.64 -6.84
C GLY A 171 6.71 13.60 -7.67
N ASP A 172 6.75 13.05 -8.90
CA ASP A 172 5.57 12.94 -9.75
C ASP A 172 4.48 12.09 -9.09
N GLN A 173 3.23 12.54 -9.22
CA GLN A 173 2.06 11.84 -8.71
C GLN A 173 1.25 11.30 -9.89
N VAL A 174 1.48 10.03 -10.24
CA VAL A 174 0.89 9.39 -11.41
C VAL A 174 -0.11 8.31 -11.02
N LEU A 175 -1.12 8.09 -11.86
CA LEU A 175 -1.96 6.90 -11.79
C LEU A 175 -1.30 5.82 -12.64
N CYS A 176 -1.06 4.65 -12.07
CA CYS A 176 -0.50 3.50 -12.77
C CYS A 176 -1.51 2.37 -12.86
N GLU A 177 -1.54 1.65 -13.97
CA GLU A 177 -2.26 0.37 -14.07
C GLU A 177 -1.71 -0.63 -13.06
N ALA A 178 -2.59 -1.13 -12.20
CA ALA A 178 -2.25 -2.18 -11.24
C ALA A 178 -2.24 -3.55 -11.95
N GLY A 179 -1.08 -4.20 -11.98
CA GLY A 179 -0.92 -5.56 -12.51
C GLY A 179 -1.53 -6.63 -11.60
N PHE A 180 -1.58 -6.39 -10.30
CA PHE A 180 -2.29 -7.23 -9.33
C PHE A 180 -2.83 -6.41 -8.17
N ARG A 181 -4.02 -6.79 -7.69
CA ARG A 181 -4.69 -6.19 -6.53
C ARG A 181 -5.08 -7.29 -5.56
N GLY A 182 -4.82 -7.08 -4.26
CA GLY A 182 -5.24 -8.08 -3.28
C GLY A 182 -5.67 -7.51 -1.95
N MET A 183 -6.44 -8.30 -1.21
CA MET A 183 -6.94 -7.94 0.11
C MET A 183 -7.06 -9.18 0.98
N HIS A 184 -7.24 -9.00 2.29
CA HIS A 184 -7.24 -10.09 3.25
C HIS A 184 -8.40 -9.93 4.24
N GLU A 185 -8.72 -10.95 5.03
CA GLU A 185 -9.98 -11.00 5.80
C GLU A 185 -10.14 -9.92 6.87
N TYR A 186 -9.05 -9.23 7.21
CA TYR A 186 -9.11 -8.06 8.09
C TYR A 186 -9.73 -6.82 7.43
N THR A 187 -9.60 -6.69 6.11
CA THR A 187 -9.90 -5.44 5.39
C THR A 187 -10.86 -5.65 4.21
N GLY A 188 -10.96 -6.87 3.67
CA GLY A 188 -11.72 -7.15 2.46
C GLY A 188 -13.21 -6.81 2.57
N ALA A 189 -13.84 -7.10 3.70
CA ALA A 189 -15.24 -6.71 3.96
C ALA A 189 -15.44 -5.19 3.92
N MET A 190 -14.49 -4.42 4.48
CA MET A 190 -14.54 -2.94 4.46
C MET A 190 -14.33 -2.39 3.04
N VAL A 191 -13.37 -2.94 2.29
CA VAL A 191 -13.13 -2.59 0.88
C VAL A 191 -14.42 -2.76 0.07
N MET A 192 -15.06 -3.93 0.18
CA MET A 192 -16.24 -4.24 -0.62
C MET A 192 -17.49 -3.47 -0.17
N SER A 193 -17.58 -3.09 1.10
CA SER A 193 -18.63 -2.18 1.56
C SER A 193 -18.47 -0.80 0.95
N LEU A 194 -17.28 -0.20 1.03
CA LEU A 194 -16.98 1.09 0.42
C LEU A 194 -17.21 1.07 -1.09
N TYR A 195 -16.81 -0.02 -1.75
CA TYR A 195 -17.05 -0.25 -3.17
C TYR A 195 -18.55 -0.23 -3.49
N ARG A 196 -19.37 -0.96 -2.71
CA ARG A 196 -20.81 -1.04 -2.92
C ARG A 196 -21.53 0.28 -2.63
N ASP A 197 -21.09 0.99 -1.59
CA ASP A 197 -21.69 2.28 -1.22
C ASP A 197 -21.56 3.31 -2.35
N GLU A 198 -20.45 3.28 -3.09
CA GLU A 198 -20.22 4.20 -4.21
C GLU A 198 -20.76 3.65 -5.55
N TRP A 199 -20.50 2.38 -5.88
CA TRP A 199 -20.74 1.83 -7.22
C TRP A 199 -21.75 0.67 -7.27
N GLY A 200 -22.39 0.32 -6.15
CA GLY A 200 -23.33 -0.79 -6.08
C GLY A 200 -22.68 -2.12 -6.49
N ASP A 201 -23.32 -2.82 -7.42
CA ASP A 201 -22.87 -4.11 -7.96
C ASP A 201 -22.09 -3.98 -9.29
N ALA A 202 -21.53 -2.80 -9.57
CA ALA A 202 -20.71 -2.60 -10.76
C ALA A 202 -19.54 -3.61 -10.80
N ALA A 203 -19.21 -4.12 -11.99
CA ALA A 203 -18.16 -5.11 -12.16
C ALA A 203 -16.78 -4.57 -11.76
N VAL A 204 -16.01 -5.43 -11.08
CA VAL A 204 -14.59 -5.20 -10.79
C VAL A 204 -13.81 -5.21 -12.10
N ASP A 205 -12.87 -4.29 -12.27
CA ASP A 205 -11.97 -4.27 -13.43
C ASP A 205 -11.06 -5.50 -13.39
N ARG A 206 -11.09 -6.34 -14.44
CA ARG A 206 -10.21 -7.52 -14.61
C ARG A 206 -10.10 -8.36 -13.32
N PRO A 207 -11.20 -9.00 -12.87
CA PRO A 207 -11.24 -9.76 -11.60
C PRO A 207 -10.22 -10.91 -11.56
N GLU A 208 -9.76 -11.41 -12.72
CA GLU A 208 -8.66 -12.37 -12.84
C GLU A 208 -7.29 -11.83 -12.40
N LEU A 209 -7.17 -10.52 -12.17
CA LEU A 209 -6.00 -9.86 -11.57
C LEU A 209 -6.24 -9.45 -10.10
N VAL A 210 -7.26 -10.03 -9.48
CA VAL A 210 -7.65 -9.76 -8.09
C VAL A 210 -7.71 -11.05 -7.29
N ALA A 211 -7.27 -11.03 -6.03
CA ALA A 211 -7.53 -12.11 -5.08
C ALA A 211 -7.73 -11.60 -3.65
N ALA A 212 -8.53 -12.32 -2.88
CA ALA A 212 -8.70 -12.16 -1.45
C ALA A 212 -8.13 -13.37 -0.71
N PHE A 213 -7.55 -13.14 0.47
CA PHE A 213 -6.81 -14.14 1.23
C PHE A 213 -7.41 -14.30 2.63
N GLU A 214 -7.63 -15.55 3.05
CA GLU A 214 -7.82 -15.94 4.45
C GLU A 214 -6.48 -16.37 5.04
N ASP A 215 -5.78 -15.46 5.73
CA ASP A 215 -4.45 -15.71 6.30
C ASP A 215 -4.18 -15.12 7.69
N HIS A 216 -4.96 -14.14 8.17
CA HIS A 216 -4.77 -13.53 9.50
C HIS A 216 -5.52 -14.22 10.65
N PHE A 217 -6.66 -14.87 10.38
CA PHE A 217 -7.56 -15.45 11.39
C PHE A 217 -7.57 -16.97 11.40
N VAL A 218 -6.94 -17.62 10.43
CA VAL A 218 -6.98 -19.09 10.23
C VAL A 218 -6.59 -19.88 11.49
N LEU A 219 -5.60 -19.40 12.25
CA LEU A 219 -5.12 -20.09 13.45
C LEU A 219 -5.88 -19.71 14.73
N LEU A 220 -6.87 -18.82 14.66
CA LEU A 220 -7.54 -18.28 15.86
C LEU A 220 -8.32 -19.35 16.65
N ASP A 221 -8.75 -20.42 15.97
CA ASP A 221 -9.43 -21.55 16.61
C ASP A 221 -8.49 -22.72 16.98
N ALA A 222 -7.18 -22.60 16.73
CA ALA A 222 -6.22 -23.66 17.06
C ALA A 222 -6.17 -23.93 18.58
N ASP A 223 -5.94 -25.18 18.99
CA ASP A 223 -5.90 -25.59 20.41
C ASP A 223 -4.85 -24.83 21.24
N THR A 224 -3.82 -24.31 20.58
CA THR A 224 -2.75 -23.51 21.20
C THR A 224 -3.19 -22.10 21.58
N VAL A 225 -4.32 -21.61 21.05
CA VAL A 225 -4.84 -20.28 21.37
C VAL A 225 -5.59 -20.32 22.71
N PRO A 226 -5.27 -19.45 23.68
CA PRO A 226 -5.95 -19.43 24.98
C PRO A 226 -7.46 -19.25 24.85
N SER A 227 -8.25 -20.01 25.61
CA SER A 227 -9.73 -19.98 25.54
C SER A 227 -10.32 -18.59 25.74
N ARG A 228 -9.70 -17.75 26.59
CA ARG A 228 -10.11 -16.35 26.78
C ARG A 228 -10.02 -15.53 25.49
N VAL A 229 -8.99 -15.76 24.67
CA VAL A 229 -8.84 -15.08 23.37
C VAL A 229 -9.90 -15.57 22.40
N LYS A 230 -10.14 -16.89 22.33
CA LYS A 230 -11.18 -17.47 21.48
C LYS A 230 -12.56 -16.89 21.80
N LEU A 231 -12.94 -16.88 23.09
CA LEU A 231 -14.21 -16.31 23.56
C LEU A 231 -14.41 -14.84 23.19
N GLN A 232 -13.32 -14.06 23.10
CA GLN A 232 -13.40 -12.62 22.81
C GLN A 232 -13.29 -12.27 21.32
N ARG A 233 -12.60 -13.09 20.52
CA ARG A 233 -12.15 -12.70 19.18
C ARG A 233 -12.68 -13.60 18.06
N LEU A 234 -13.03 -14.85 18.36
CA LEU A 234 -13.31 -15.84 17.32
C LEU A 234 -14.58 -15.53 16.51
N GLU A 235 -15.67 -15.20 17.18
CA GLU A 235 -16.94 -14.87 16.51
C GLU A 235 -16.83 -13.60 15.66
N PRO A 236 -16.29 -12.46 16.15
CA PRO A 236 -16.06 -11.29 15.30
C PRO A 236 -15.12 -11.57 14.11
N ALA A 237 -14.05 -12.37 14.31
CA ALA A 237 -13.13 -12.72 13.24
C ALA A 237 -13.79 -13.58 12.16
N ARG A 238 -14.61 -14.57 12.56
CA ARG A 238 -15.41 -15.39 11.63
C ARG A 238 -16.38 -14.53 10.84
N GLN A 239 -17.06 -13.60 11.50
CA GLN A 239 -17.98 -12.68 10.82
C GLN A 239 -17.26 -11.81 9.77
N LEU A 240 -16.11 -11.21 10.10
CA LEU A 240 -15.31 -10.44 9.12
C LEU A 240 -14.90 -11.29 7.91
N ARG A 241 -14.46 -12.52 8.17
CA ARG A 241 -14.11 -13.48 7.13
C ARG A 241 -15.33 -13.82 6.28
N ASP A 242 -16.46 -14.17 6.87
CA ASP A 242 -17.68 -14.53 6.15
C ASP A 242 -18.20 -13.36 5.29
N GLU A 243 -18.18 -12.13 5.82
CA GLU A 243 -18.55 -10.91 5.07
C GLU A 243 -17.63 -10.66 3.87
N MET A 244 -16.31 -10.86 4.02
CA MET A 244 -15.37 -10.75 2.91
C MET A 244 -15.67 -11.81 1.85
N VAL A 245 -15.83 -13.06 2.27
CA VAL A 245 -16.08 -14.20 1.38
C VAL A 245 -17.32 -13.97 0.54
N GLU A 246 -18.45 -13.66 1.18
CA GLU A 246 -19.72 -13.40 0.50
C GLU A 246 -19.61 -12.23 -0.49
N ALA A 247 -18.88 -11.17 -0.11
CA ALA A 247 -18.65 -10.03 -0.99
C ALA A 247 -17.75 -10.36 -2.19
N CYS A 248 -16.69 -11.14 -1.98
CA CYS A 248 -15.77 -11.56 -3.04
C CYS A 248 -16.42 -12.54 -4.01
N GLU A 249 -17.21 -13.50 -3.52
CA GLU A 249 -17.94 -14.46 -4.35
C GLU A 249 -18.92 -13.75 -5.29
N ARG A 250 -19.69 -12.77 -4.77
CA ARG A 250 -20.56 -11.93 -5.60
C ARG A 250 -19.81 -11.13 -6.65
N ALA A 251 -18.63 -10.61 -6.30
CA ALA A 251 -17.82 -9.79 -7.19
C ALA A 251 -16.95 -10.62 -8.17
N GLY A 252 -17.00 -11.95 -8.12
CA GLY A 252 -16.16 -12.83 -8.93
C GLY A 252 -14.66 -12.77 -8.58
N ILE A 253 -14.33 -12.35 -7.36
CA ILE A 253 -12.94 -12.24 -6.88
C ILE A 253 -12.47 -13.61 -6.37
N ARG A 254 -11.27 -14.01 -6.77
CA ARG A 254 -10.63 -15.26 -6.32
C ARG A 254 -10.41 -15.26 -4.81
N LEU A 255 -10.65 -16.39 -4.16
CA LEU A 255 -10.52 -16.56 -2.72
C LEU A 255 -9.52 -17.68 -2.38
N HIS A 256 -8.46 -17.33 -1.67
CA HIS A 256 -7.55 -18.28 -1.02
C HIS A 256 -7.96 -18.50 0.42
N GLY A 257 -7.95 -19.76 0.87
CA GLY A 257 -8.26 -20.07 2.25
C GLY A 257 -8.36 -21.56 2.53
N PRO A 258 -8.52 -21.95 3.81
CA PRO A 258 -8.75 -23.34 4.18
C PRO A 258 -9.99 -23.89 3.47
N ASP A 259 -9.93 -25.16 3.05
CA ASP A 259 -11.04 -25.87 2.42
C ASP A 259 -11.60 -25.21 1.13
N ARG A 260 -10.78 -24.40 0.44
CA ARG A 260 -11.12 -23.76 -0.85
C ARG A 260 -10.37 -24.37 -2.04
N PRO A 261 -10.85 -24.15 -3.28
CA PRO A 261 -10.14 -24.59 -4.48
C PRO A 261 -8.73 -24.00 -4.62
N LEU A 262 -8.55 -22.74 -4.20
CA LEU A 262 -7.23 -22.10 -4.15
C LEU A 262 -6.59 -22.31 -2.78
N PRO A 263 -5.30 -22.69 -2.73
CA PRO A 263 -4.66 -23.09 -1.48
C PRO A 263 -4.58 -21.92 -0.50
N ALA A 264 -4.74 -22.24 0.79
CA ALA A 264 -4.46 -21.33 1.89
C ALA A 264 -2.97 -20.97 1.94
N GLY A 265 -2.67 -19.78 2.45
CA GLY A 265 -1.30 -19.33 2.65
C GLY A 265 -1.25 -17.84 2.95
N VAL A 266 -0.13 -17.39 3.52
CA VAL A 266 0.12 -15.96 3.74
C VAL A 266 0.10 -15.24 2.39
N CYS A 267 -0.69 -14.18 2.29
CA CYS A 267 -0.96 -13.44 1.05
C CYS A 267 0.34 -13.08 0.31
N HIS A 268 1.35 -12.55 0.99
CA HIS A 268 2.62 -12.13 0.38
C HIS A 268 3.39 -13.28 -0.26
N ARG A 269 3.33 -14.47 0.34
CA ARG A 269 3.92 -15.68 -0.24
C ARG A 269 3.17 -16.07 -1.51
N LEU A 270 1.84 -16.17 -1.42
CA LEU A 270 1.00 -16.54 -2.56
C LEU A 270 1.11 -15.55 -3.72
N VAL A 271 1.19 -14.25 -3.41
CA VAL A 271 1.41 -13.19 -4.41
C VAL A 271 2.72 -13.38 -5.14
N VAL A 272 3.82 -13.61 -4.41
CA VAL A 272 5.11 -13.89 -5.03
C VAL A 272 5.06 -15.16 -5.88
N GLU A 273 4.53 -16.26 -5.35
CA GLU A 273 4.53 -17.56 -6.03
C GLU A 273 3.61 -17.57 -7.28
N GLN A 274 2.46 -16.89 -7.23
CA GLN A 274 1.38 -17.11 -8.20
C GLN A 274 0.98 -15.90 -9.03
N TYR A 275 1.23 -14.67 -8.54
CA TYR A 275 0.60 -13.47 -9.12
C TYR A 275 1.59 -12.43 -9.62
N ALA A 276 2.64 -12.16 -8.87
CA ALA A 276 3.58 -11.10 -9.17
C ALA A 276 4.40 -11.43 -10.43
N ARG A 277 4.51 -10.44 -11.32
CA ARG A 277 5.40 -10.50 -12.49
C ARG A 277 6.37 -9.33 -12.48
N PRO A 278 7.56 -9.49 -13.08
CA PRO A 278 8.50 -8.39 -13.27
C PRO A 278 7.85 -7.20 -13.98
N GLY A 279 8.01 -6.01 -13.39
CA GLY A 279 7.46 -4.78 -13.94
C GLY A 279 5.99 -4.51 -13.64
N ASP A 280 5.34 -5.32 -12.81
CA ASP A 280 3.99 -5.00 -12.33
C ASP A 280 4.00 -3.89 -11.28
N VAL A 281 2.92 -3.11 -11.25
CA VAL A 281 2.53 -2.35 -10.06
C VAL A 281 1.56 -3.21 -9.25
N ILE A 282 1.90 -3.52 -8.01
CA ILE A 282 1.12 -4.43 -7.15
C ILE A 282 0.68 -3.70 -5.89
N VAL A 283 -0.61 -3.76 -5.59
CA VAL A 283 -1.17 -3.16 -4.37
C VAL A 283 -1.97 -4.19 -3.59
N LEU A 284 -1.70 -4.31 -2.29
CA LEU A 284 -2.56 -5.02 -1.37
C LEU A 284 -2.97 -4.12 -0.20
N THR A 285 -4.05 -4.46 0.49
CA THR A 285 -4.44 -3.81 1.75
C THR A 285 -3.55 -4.15 2.96
N ASP A 286 -2.32 -4.63 2.73
CA ASP A 286 -1.36 -5.01 3.78
C ASP A 286 -0.02 -4.28 3.60
N SER A 287 0.64 -3.90 4.70
CA SER A 287 1.90 -3.15 4.68
C SER A 287 3.10 -3.93 4.13
N HIS A 288 3.08 -5.27 4.18
CA HIS A 288 4.19 -6.12 3.73
C HIS A 288 4.13 -6.48 2.24
N THR A 289 3.19 -5.89 1.50
CA THR A 289 3.14 -5.96 0.03
C THR A 289 4.48 -5.76 -0.68
N PRO A 290 5.42 -4.91 -0.20
CA PRO A 290 6.75 -4.79 -0.79
C PRO A 290 7.55 -6.09 -0.90
N THR A 291 7.16 -7.18 -0.21
CA THR A 291 7.72 -8.52 -0.41
C THR A 291 7.70 -8.94 -1.89
N ALA A 292 6.69 -8.55 -2.66
CA ALA A 292 6.64 -8.85 -4.10
C ALA A 292 7.72 -8.13 -4.93
N GLY A 293 8.39 -7.12 -4.38
CA GLY A 293 9.54 -6.46 -4.99
C GLY A 293 10.72 -7.40 -5.27
N VAL A 294 10.73 -8.56 -4.61
CA VAL A 294 11.62 -9.68 -4.92
C VAL A 294 11.56 -10.08 -6.41
N LEU A 295 10.41 -9.94 -7.06
CA LEU A 295 10.27 -10.26 -8.49
C LEU A 295 10.46 -9.06 -9.41
N ASN A 296 11.12 -7.98 -8.96
CA ASN A 296 11.20 -6.70 -9.67
C ASN A 296 9.82 -6.10 -10.01
N ALA A 297 8.80 -6.38 -9.19
CA ALA A 297 7.54 -5.66 -9.19
C ALA A 297 7.66 -4.40 -8.31
N PHE A 298 6.96 -3.32 -8.67
CA PHE A 298 6.79 -2.19 -7.77
C PHE A 298 5.55 -2.41 -6.90
N ALA A 299 5.77 -2.91 -5.68
CA ALA A 299 4.72 -3.39 -4.80
C ALA A 299 4.62 -2.58 -3.50
N PHE A 300 3.42 -2.15 -3.10
CA PHE A 300 3.22 -1.38 -1.88
C PHE A 300 1.83 -1.54 -1.27
N GLY A 301 1.75 -1.38 0.06
CA GLY A 301 0.48 -1.42 0.78
C GLY A 301 -0.37 -0.17 0.54
N VAL A 302 -1.69 -0.37 0.52
CA VAL A 302 -2.71 0.69 0.38
C VAL A 302 -3.83 0.56 1.43
N GLY A 303 -4.59 1.63 1.66
CA GLY A 303 -5.81 1.60 2.46
C GLY A 303 -7.02 1.05 1.71
N SER A 304 -8.18 0.99 2.38
CA SER A 304 -9.37 0.33 1.83
C SER A 304 -10.06 1.12 0.71
N ARG A 305 -10.18 2.45 0.82
CA ARG A 305 -10.67 3.30 -0.28
C ARG A 305 -9.76 3.23 -1.50
N ALA A 306 -8.45 3.24 -1.29
CA ALA A 306 -7.47 3.08 -2.36
C ALA A 306 -7.59 1.73 -3.06
N MET A 307 -7.80 0.65 -2.30
CA MET A 307 -8.09 -0.66 -2.89
C MET A 307 -9.43 -0.67 -3.62
N ALA A 308 -10.50 -0.13 -3.07
CA ALA A 308 -11.81 -0.07 -3.73
C ALA A 308 -11.73 0.70 -5.06
N PHE A 309 -11.03 1.84 -5.07
CA PHE A 309 -10.68 2.58 -6.28
C PHE A 309 -9.92 1.71 -7.29
N ALA A 310 -8.89 0.98 -6.85
CA ALA A 310 -8.11 0.10 -7.72
C ALA A 310 -8.92 -1.08 -8.27
N LEU A 311 -9.85 -1.65 -7.47
CA LEU A 311 -10.76 -2.69 -7.93
C LEU A 311 -11.68 -2.17 -9.03
N ARG A 312 -12.20 -0.94 -8.90
CA ARG A 312 -13.15 -0.39 -9.87
C ARG A 312 -12.49 0.11 -11.15
N THR A 313 -11.34 0.78 -11.03
CA THR A 313 -10.69 1.52 -12.13
C THR A 313 -9.53 0.77 -12.76
N GLY A 314 -8.97 -0.23 -12.09
CA GLY A 314 -7.71 -0.86 -12.50
C GLY A 314 -6.46 -0.02 -12.21
N LEU A 315 -6.61 1.16 -11.58
CA LEU A 315 -5.53 2.12 -11.37
C LEU A 315 -5.13 2.21 -9.89
N ALA A 316 -3.84 2.46 -9.65
CA ALA A 316 -3.28 2.76 -8.35
C ALA A 316 -2.45 4.04 -8.43
N ARG A 317 -2.62 4.94 -7.46
CA ARG A 317 -1.83 6.16 -7.40
C ARG A 317 -0.43 5.88 -6.85
N VAL A 318 0.58 6.44 -7.50
CA VAL A 318 1.99 6.33 -7.14
C VAL A 318 2.60 7.73 -6.99
N THR A 319 3.32 7.96 -5.89
CA THR A 319 4.36 9.02 -5.87
C THR A 319 5.67 8.39 -6.33
N VAL A 320 6.20 8.84 -7.47
CA VAL A 320 7.48 8.35 -7.98
C VAL A 320 8.59 8.79 -7.00
N GLY A 321 9.35 7.83 -6.48
CA GLY A 321 10.49 8.09 -5.58
C GLY A 321 10.19 8.78 -4.24
N GLY A 322 8.92 8.84 -3.81
CA GLY A 322 8.44 9.63 -2.68
C GLY A 322 8.79 9.16 -1.26
N SER A 323 9.91 8.45 -1.04
CA SER A 323 10.43 8.30 0.32
C SER A 323 11.18 9.59 0.70
N ASN A 324 11.07 10.08 1.95
CA ASN A 324 11.94 11.14 2.51
C ASN A 324 13.44 10.77 2.59
N ILE A 325 13.85 9.75 1.86
CA ILE A 325 15.24 9.48 1.49
C ILE A 325 15.49 10.44 0.33
N GLY A 326 16.49 11.32 0.40
CA GLY A 326 16.72 12.39 -0.58
C GLY A 326 16.80 11.90 -2.05
N PRO A 327 17.25 12.74 -3.01
CA PRO A 327 17.35 12.38 -4.43
C PRO A 327 18.15 11.08 -4.71
N GLU A 328 18.86 10.56 -3.72
CA GLU A 328 19.42 9.22 -3.66
C GLU A 328 18.38 8.18 -3.21
N LEU A 329 17.46 7.80 -4.10
CA LEU A 329 16.92 6.44 -4.05
C LEU A 329 18.11 5.50 -4.21
N LEU A 330 18.59 4.93 -3.11
CA LEU A 330 19.67 3.95 -3.13
C LEU A 330 19.25 2.85 -4.10
N PRO A 331 19.98 2.62 -5.20
CA PRO A 331 19.71 1.47 -6.04
C PRO A 331 19.94 0.23 -5.18
N ILE A 332 18.88 -0.38 -4.67
CA ILE A 332 18.97 -1.67 -3.99
C ILE A 332 18.63 -2.66 -5.08
N ASN A 333 19.68 -3.28 -5.63
CA ASN A 333 19.53 -4.35 -6.61
C ASN A 333 19.08 -5.61 -5.88
N VAL A 334 17.76 -5.75 -5.67
CA VAL A 334 17.13 -6.87 -4.96
C VAL A 334 17.46 -8.23 -5.62
N LEU A 335 17.80 -8.25 -6.93
CA LEU A 335 18.28 -9.46 -7.63
C LEU A 335 19.48 -10.12 -6.95
N GLY A 336 20.35 -9.35 -6.29
CA GLY A 336 21.52 -9.89 -5.58
C GLY A 336 21.19 -10.60 -4.27
N LEU A 337 20.03 -10.32 -3.67
CA LEU A 337 19.61 -10.85 -2.35
C LEU A 337 18.77 -12.13 -2.46
N ILE A 338 18.22 -12.42 -3.65
CA ILE A 338 17.29 -13.54 -3.86
C ILE A 338 18.03 -14.82 -4.17
N ALA A 339 19.05 -14.73 -5.01
CA ALA A 339 19.85 -15.89 -5.39
C ALA A 339 20.94 -16.23 -4.37
N THR A 340 21.09 -15.43 -3.30
CA THR A 340 22.06 -15.67 -2.23
C THR A 340 21.44 -16.25 -0.94
N GLY A 341 20.13 -16.52 -0.90
CA GLY A 341 19.45 -16.75 0.39
C GLY A 341 18.13 -17.52 0.44
N VAL A 342 17.53 -17.94 -0.69
CA VAL A 342 16.22 -18.62 -0.65
C VAL A 342 16.23 -19.88 -1.51
N GLY A 343 16.92 -20.91 -1.01
CA GLY A 343 16.58 -22.27 -1.37
C GLY A 343 15.16 -22.58 -0.90
N PHE A 344 14.38 -23.23 -1.76
CA PHE A 344 13.02 -23.76 -1.55
C PHE A 344 11.86 -22.87 -2.06
N ALA A 345 11.25 -23.36 -3.16
CA ALA A 345 9.89 -23.11 -3.66
C ALA A 345 9.64 -22.02 -4.72
N TYR A 346 10.59 -21.78 -5.65
CA TYR A 346 10.30 -21.02 -6.87
C TYR A 346 10.21 -21.93 -8.11
N ASP A 347 9.32 -21.59 -9.04
CA ASP A 347 9.32 -22.17 -10.39
C ASP A 347 10.41 -21.48 -11.23
N GLU A 348 11.60 -22.04 -11.19
CA GLU A 348 12.78 -21.52 -11.91
C GLU A 348 12.56 -21.45 -13.43
N ALA A 349 11.71 -22.33 -13.99
CA ALA A 349 11.43 -22.33 -15.42
C ALA A 349 10.59 -21.11 -15.83
N ARG A 350 9.59 -20.75 -15.02
CA ARG A 350 8.79 -19.53 -15.23
C ARG A 350 9.64 -18.26 -15.10
N VAL A 351 10.43 -18.15 -14.03
CA VAL A 351 11.31 -16.98 -13.80
C VAL A 351 12.33 -16.84 -14.94
N GLY A 352 12.94 -17.95 -15.39
CA GLY A 352 13.86 -17.96 -16.52
C GLY A 352 13.21 -17.52 -17.84
N ALA A 353 11.98 -17.97 -18.10
CA ALA A 353 11.24 -17.60 -19.31
C ALA A 353 10.82 -16.12 -19.31
N GLU A 354 10.40 -15.58 -18.17
CA GLU A 354 9.92 -14.19 -18.06
C GLU A 354 11.06 -13.17 -17.95
N MET A 355 12.15 -13.51 -17.27
CA MET A 355 13.25 -12.57 -16.98
C MET A 355 14.47 -12.70 -17.91
N GLY A 356 14.51 -13.73 -18.76
CA GLY A 356 15.61 -14.12 -19.66
C GLY A 356 16.84 -13.18 -19.71
N PRO A 357 16.82 -12.10 -20.51
CA PRO A 357 17.97 -11.21 -20.68
C PRO A 357 18.39 -10.44 -19.41
N ALA A 358 17.45 -10.14 -18.50
CA ALA A 358 17.73 -9.41 -17.27
C ALA A 358 18.52 -10.26 -16.26
N LEU A 359 18.39 -11.59 -16.30
CA LEU A 359 19.19 -12.51 -15.47
C LEU A 359 20.65 -12.62 -15.95
N GLN A 360 20.93 -12.21 -17.18
CA GLN A 360 22.27 -12.19 -17.79
C GLN A 360 22.99 -10.85 -17.58
N ALA A 361 22.31 -9.86 -16.98
CA ALA A 361 22.92 -8.57 -16.66
C ALA A 361 23.94 -8.73 -15.51
N HIS A 362 24.99 -7.90 -15.53
CA HIS A 362 25.92 -7.83 -14.41
C HIS A 362 25.24 -7.12 -13.25
N LEU A 363 25.13 -7.81 -12.11
CA LEU A 363 24.73 -7.24 -10.84
C LEU A 363 25.81 -6.27 -10.39
N GLN A 364 25.42 -5.06 -10.00
CA GLN A 364 26.33 -4.10 -9.39
C GLN A 364 25.98 -3.92 -7.92
N ALA A 365 26.97 -4.08 -7.04
CA ALA A 365 26.84 -3.61 -5.67
C ALA A 365 26.69 -2.09 -5.65
N THR A 366 25.94 -1.62 -4.68
CA THR A 366 25.67 -0.19 -4.52
C THR A 366 26.22 0.27 -3.19
N PRO A 367 26.39 1.59 -2.97
CA PRO A 367 26.91 2.12 -1.70
C PRO A 367 26.10 1.66 -0.47
N ALA A 368 24.87 1.18 -0.66
CA ALA A 368 24.05 0.58 0.39
C ALA A 368 24.64 -0.72 0.98
N LEU A 369 25.54 -1.41 0.26
CA LEU A 369 26.13 -2.66 0.73
C LEU A 369 26.94 -2.46 2.02
N ASP A 370 27.67 -1.35 2.17
CA ASP A 370 28.44 -1.06 3.39
C ASP A 370 27.51 -0.78 4.59
N ARG A 371 26.37 -0.13 4.34
CA ARG A 371 25.31 0.04 5.33
C ARG A 371 24.71 -1.31 5.71
N TYR A 372 24.46 -2.20 4.76
CA TYR A 372 23.96 -3.54 5.06
C TYR A 372 24.98 -4.39 5.82
N ARG A 373 26.28 -4.28 5.51
CA ARG A 373 27.36 -4.96 6.24
C ARG A 373 27.43 -4.56 7.71
N SER A 374 27.15 -3.29 8.01
CA SER A 374 27.13 -2.80 9.40
C SER A 374 25.82 -3.14 10.13
N HIS A 375 24.71 -3.27 9.41
CA HIS A 375 23.38 -3.50 10.00
C HIS A 375 23.01 -4.98 10.13
N PHE A 376 23.38 -5.81 9.15
CA PHE A 376 23.14 -7.24 9.11
C PHE A 376 24.43 -7.98 9.40
N ARG A 377 24.39 -8.93 10.35
CA ARG A 377 25.55 -9.73 10.75
C ARG A 377 25.80 -10.86 9.75
N PHE A 378 26.36 -10.52 8.59
CA PHE A 378 26.81 -11.51 7.61
C PHE A 378 27.82 -12.46 8.23
N ARG A 379 27.74 -13.74 7.85
CA ARG A 379 28.68 -14.76 8.28
C ARG A 379 29.95 -14.64 7.43
N PRO A 380 31.11 -15.09 7.94
CA PRO A 380 32.33 -15.19 7.15
C PRO A 380 32.16 -16.01 5.86
N SER A 381 31.20 -16.95 5.84
CA SER A 381 30.85 -17.74 4.66
C SER A 381 30.28 -16.92 3.51
N ASP A 382 29.72 -15.74 3.79
CA ASP A 382 28.98 -14.92 2.82
C ASP A 382 29.91 -13.95 2.06
N GLU A 383 31.16 -13.81 2.52
CA GLU A 383 32.16 -12.88 1.98
C GLU A 383 32.49 -13.10 0.49
N PRO A 384 32.62 -14.33 -0.04
CA PRO A 384 32.85 -14.55 -1.46
C PRO A 384 31.73 -14.00 -2.35
N ALA A 385 30.47 -14.17 -1.93
CA ALA A 385 29.31 -13.63 -2.64
C ALA A 385 29.29 -12.09 -2.58
N LEU A 386 29.60 -11.51 -1.41
CA LEU A 386 29.69 -10.05 -1.26
C LEU A 386 30.78 -9.44 -2.14
N GLN A 387 31.95 -10.07 -2.25
CA GLN A 387 33.04 -9.61 -3.11
C GLN A 387 32.68 -9.70 -4.60
N ALA A 388 32.01 -10.77 -5.02
CA ALA A 388 31.54 -10.91 -6.39
C ALA A 388 30.50 -9.85 -6.77
N LEU A 389 29.60 -9.50 -5.84
CA LEU A 389 28.65 -8.39 -6.03
C LEU A 389 29.38 -7.05 -6.21
N VAL A 390 30.42 -6.77 -5.43
CA VAL A 390 31.24 -5.54 -5.56
C VAL A 390 32.00 -5.50 -6.88
N ALA A 391 32.50 -6.63 -7.35
CA ALA A 391 33.27 -6.73 -8.59
C ALA A 391 32.40 -6.64 -9.87
N GLY A 392 31.07 -6.73 -9.74
CA GLY A 392 30.17 -6.83 -10.86
C GLY A 392 30.09 -8.26 -11.39
N THR A 393 29.06 -9.02 -11.01
CA THR A 393 28.95 -10.46 -11.35
C THR A 393 27.59 -10.78 -11.95
N GLN A 394 27.49 -11.86 -12.73
CA GLN A 394 26.20 -12.35 -13.21
C GLN A 394 25.54 -13.25 -12.17
N LEU A 395 24.21 -13.31 -12.18
CA LEU A 395 23.44 -14.10 -11.21
C LEU A 395 23.86 -15.58 -11.18
N ALA A 396 24.10 -16.18 -12.35
CA ALA A 396 24.55 -17.57 -12.47
C ALA A 396 25.93 -17.83 -11.83
N GLN A 397 26.79 -16.81 -11.80
CA GLN A 397 28.11 -16.89 -11.17
C GLN A 397 28.02 -16.68 -9.67
N LEU A 398 27.11 -15.82 -9.21
CA LEU A 398 26.85 -15.57 -7.80
C LEU A 398 26.27 -16.81 -7.09
N ALA A 399 25.34 -17.52 -7.76
CA ALA A 399 24.60 -18.65 -7.21
C ALA A 399 25.46 -19.89 -6.87
N VAL A 400 26.70 -19.96 -7.37
CA VAL A 400 27.63 -21.07 -7.14
C VAL A 400 28.73 -20.73 -6.13
N LEU A 401 28.70 -19.54 -5.53
CA LEU A 401 29.71 -19.10 -4.57
C LEU A 401 29.39 -19.58 -3.14
N PRO A 402 30.40 -19.81 -2.29
CA PRO A 402 30.15 -20.08 -0.88
C PRO A 402 29.36 -18.93 -0.24
N GLY A 403 28.33 -19.27 0.54
CA GLY A 403 27.48 -18.31 1.24
C GLY A 403 26.40 -17.63 0.38
N SER A 404 26.19 -18.10 -0.85
CA SER A 404 25.06 -17.70 -1.69
C SER A 404 23.77 -18.52 -1.44
N SER A 405 23.59 -19.10 -0.25
CA SER A 405 22.44 -19.97 0.08
C SER A 405 21.59 -19.43 1.21
#